data_AF-A0A4D6WP44-F1
#
_entry.id   AF-A0A4D6WP44-F1
#
_cell.length_a   1.000
_cell.length_b   1.000
_cell.length_c   1.000
_cell.angle_alpha   90.00
_cell.angle_beta   90.00
_cell.angle_gamma   90.00
#
_symmetry.space_group_name_H-M   'P 1'
#
loop_
_entity.id
_entity.type
_entity.pdbx_description
1 polymer ?
#
loop_
_entity_poly.entity_id
_entity_poly.type
_entity_poly.pdbx_seq_one_letter_code
_entity_poly.pdbx_strand_id
1 'polypeptide(L)'
;MQDFNFIQPYNSDPFVGNLSTPISTSSFTKSILGNLPAYRRGLSPLLRGLEIGMAHGYFLVGPFDKLGPLRNTDVALLSGFLSSVGLIIILTVCLSMYGAVSFNSSTSKDLLQTSEGWGQFTAGFLVGAVGGSGFAYLLLNNIPALQNLGLN
;
A
#
# COMPACT_ATOMS: atom_id res chain seq x y z
N MET A 1 -15.40 -22.95 -36.86
CA MET A 1 -14.58 -21.82 -36.35
C MET A 1 -14.86 -21.74 -34.87
N GLN A 2 -13.87 -22.01 -34.01
CA GLN A 2 -14.03 -21.71 -32.59
C GLN A 2 -13.78 -20.22 -32.45
N ASP A 3 -14.83 -19.46 -32.16
CA ASP A 3 -14.68 -18.03 -31.88
C ASP A 3 -13.72 -17.87 -30.69
N PHE A 4 -12.68 -17.05 -30.88
CA PHE A 4 -11.75 -16.68 -29.82
C PHE A 4 -12.53 -15.87 -28.76
N ASN A 5 -13.14 -16.58 -27.82
CA ASN A 5 -13.93 -15.95 -26.78
C ASN A 5 -13.01 -15.53 -25.62
N PHE A 6 -12.68 -14.24 -25.62
CA PHE A 6 -11.86 -13.60 -24.59
C PHE A 6 -12.55 -13.48 -23.23
N ILE A 7 -13.87 -13.68 -23.18
CA ILE A 7 -14.67 -13.60 -21.96
C ILE A 7 -15.25 -14.98 -21.68
N GLN A 8 -14.86 -15.56 -20.55
CA GLN A 8 -15.26 -16.91 -20.17
C GLN A 8 -15.83 -16.91 -18.76
N PRO A 9 -16.60 -17.93 -18.37
CA PRO A 9 -16.97 -18.14 -16.97
C PRO A 9 -15.74 -18.15 -16.07
N TYR A 10 -15.81 -17.45 -14.93
CA TYR A 10 -14.69 -17.42 -13.99
C TYR A 10 -14.40 -18.81 -13.44
N ASN A 11 -13.13 -19.24 -13.51
CA ASN A 11 -12.69 -20.57 -13.08
C ASN A 11 -13.48 -21.73 -13.73
N SER A 12 -13.97 -21.52 -14.96
CA SER A 12 -14.78 -22.50 -15.70
C SER A 12 -16.12 -22.86 -15.04
N ASP A 13 -16.59 -22.06 -14.08
CA ASP A 13 -17.89 -22.23 -13.42
C ASP A 13 -18.84 -21.06 -13.77
N PRO A 14 -19.92 -21.30 -14.53
CA PRO A 14 -20.87 -20.27 -14.94
C PRO A 14 -21.86 -19.84 -13.84
N PHE A 15 -21.91 -20.54 -12.70
CA PHE A 15 -22.78 -20.18 -11.59
C PHE A 15 -22.11 -19.25 -10.58
N VAL A 16 -20.79 -19.05 -10.70
CA VAL A 16 -20.07 -18.04 -9.94
C VAL A 16 -20.37 -16.66 -10.54
N GLY A 17 -20.75 -15.70 -9.68
CA GLY A 17 -21.02 -14.31 -10.06
C GLY A 17 -19.76 -13.51 -10.45
N ASN A 18 -18.89 -14.07 -11.29
CA ASN A 18 -17.67 -13.44 -11.79
C ASN A 18 -17.35 -13.91 -13.21
N LEU A 19 -16.60 -13.10 -13.97
CA LEU A 19 -16.19 -13.39 -15.35
C LEU A 19 -14.66 -13.38 -15.48
N SER A 20 -14.16 -14.35 -16.24
CA SER A 20 -12.78 -14.42 -16.71
C SER A 20 -12.63 -13.48 -17.90
N THR A 21 -11.92 -12.37 -17.71
CA THR A 21 -11.67 -11.36 -18.75
C THR A 21 -10.16 -11.09 -18.87
N PRO A 22 -9.67 -10.50 -19.97
CA PRO A 22 -8.25 -10.15 -20.10
C PRO A 22 -7.73 -9.23 -18.97
N ILE A 23 -8.61 -8.45 -18.34
CA ILE A 23 -8.26 -7.60 -17.20
C ILE A 23 -8.24 -8.42 -15.90
N SER A 24 -9.27 -9.23 -15.66
CA SER A 24 -9.48 -9.95 -14.39
C SER A 24 -8.56 -11.17 -14.23
N THR A 25 -8.36 -11.96 -15.29
CA THR A 25 -7.80 -13.31 -15.19
C THR A 25 -6.62 -13.59 -16.11
N SER A 26 -6.11 -12.60 -16.84
CA SER A 26 -4.89 -12.76 -17.63
C SER A 26 -3.70 -13.19 -16.78
N SER A 27 -2.75 -13.89 -17.41
CA SER A 27 -1.49 -14.30 -16.79
C SER A 27 -0.72 -13.11 -16.25
N PHE A 28 -0.73 -11.98 -16.98
CA PHE A 28 -0.08 -10.74 -16.57
C PHE A 28 -0.71 -10.14 -15.31
N THR A 29 -2.03 -9.91 -15.29
CA THR A 29 -2.69 -9.34 -14.10
C THR A 29 -2.50 -10.25 -12.89
N LYS A 30 -2.72 -11.57 -13.05
CA LYS A 30 -2.53 -12.53 -11.96
C LYS A 30 -1.10 -12.54 -11.43
N SER A 31 -0.10 -12.41 -12.29
CA SER A 31 1.30 -12.37 -11.89
C SER A 31 1.63 -11.09 -11.13
N ILE A 32 1.20 -9.92 -11.61
CA ILE A 32 1.40 -8.65 -10.89
C ILE A 32 0.70 -8.67 -9.54
N LEU A 33 -0.60 -8.99 -9.53
CA LEU A 33 -1.39 -8.95 -8.30
C LEU A 33 -0.90 -10.00 -7.29
N GLY A 34 -0.53 -11.20 -7.74
CA GLY A 34 0.00 -12.25 -6.88
C GLY A 34 1.37 -11.92 -6.27
N ASN A 35 2.15 -11.03 -6.89
CA ASN A 35 3.45 -10.59 -6.39
C ASN A 35 3.40 -9.29 -5.59
N LEU A 36 2.24 -8.62 -5.52
CA LEU A 36 2.05 -7.46 -4.65
C LEU A 36 2.22 -7.85 -3.18
N PRO A 37 2.70 -6.94 -2.32
CA PRO A 37 3.00 -7.27 -0.92
C PRO A 37 1.81 -7.82 -0.16
N ALA A 38 0.59 -7.40 -0.51
CA ALA A 38 -0.64 -7.90 0.10
C ALA A 38 -0.87 -9.40 -0.14
N TYR A 39 -0.51 -9.91 -1.33
CA TYR A 39 -0.82 -11.27 -1.78
C TYR A 39 0.41 -12.16 -1.96
N ARG A 40 1.62 -11.59 -1.86
CA ARG A 40 2.88 -12.32 -2.04
C ARG A 40 2.99 -13.43 -1.00
N ARG A 41 3.18 -14.65 -1.50
CA ARG A 41 3.32 -15.85 -0.66
C ARG A 41 4.64 -15.82 0.10
N GLY A 42 4.62 -16.35 1.33
CA GLY A 42 5.83 -16.49 2.16
C GLY A 42 6.27 -15.21 2.90
N LEU A 43 5.56 -14.08 2.75
CA LEU A 43 5.82 -12.89 3.56
C LEU A 43 5.05 -12.94 4.88
N SER A 44 5.74 -12.59 5.97
CA SER A 44 5.13 -12.34 7.28
C SER A 44 4.19 -11.13 7.20
N PRO A 45 3.08 -11.10 7.98
CA PRO A 45 2.15 -9.97 8.00
C PRO A 45 2.84 -8.62 8.29
N LEU A 46 3.85 -8.62 9.16
CA LEU A 46 4.67 -7.45 9.47
C LEU A 46 5.38 -6.88 8.23
N LEU A 47 6.05 -7.73 7.44
CA LEU A 47 6.81 -7.29 6.28
C LEU A 47 5.88 -6.81 5.15
N ARG A 48 4.70 -7.43 5.01
CA ARG A 48 3.65 -6.93 4.12
C ARG A 48 3.20 -5.52 4.52
N GLY A 49 2.92 -5.32 5.81
CA GLY A 49 2.57 -4.01 6.36
C GLY A 49 3.65 -2.98 6.11
N LEU A 50 4.91 -3.34 6.32
CA LEU A 50 6.07 -2.47 6.11
C LEU A 50 6.21 -2.00 4.65
N GLU A 51 6.19 -2.91 3.68
CA GLU A 51 6.36 -2.58 2.26
C GLU A 51 5.19 -1.70 1.77
N ILE A 52 3.96 -1.98 2.22
CA ILE A 52 2.78 -1.17 1.92
C ILE A 52 2.88 0.20 2.58
N GLY A 53 3.27 0.25 3.86
CA GLY A 53 3.47 1.48 4.61
C GLY A 53 4.50 2.37 3.93
N MET A 54 5.67 1.84 3.58
CA MET A 54 6.73 2.57 2.87
C MET A 54 6.22 3.23 1.59
N ALA A 55 5.51 2.47 0.75
CA ALA A 55 4.94 3.01 -0.48
C ALA A 55 3.93 4.14 -0.19
N HIS A 56 3.02 3.93 0.77
CA HIS A 56 1.97 4.90 1.09
C HIS A 56 2.53 6.17 1.72
N GLY A 57 3.41 6.04 2.71
CA GLY A 57 4.05 7.17 3.35
C GLY A 57 4.86 8.02 2.38
N TYR A 58 5.57 7.38 1.45
CA TYR A 58 6.36 8.07 0.44
C TYR A 58 5.51 8.95 -0.48
N PHE A 59 4.42 8.41 -1.04
CA PHE A 59 3.62 9.18 -2.01
C PHE A 59 2.76 10.26 -1.32
N LEU A 60 2.30 10.02 -0.08
CA LEU A 60 1.36 10.92 0.60
C LEU A 60 1.95 12.30 0.90
N VAL A 61 3.28 12.43 1.00
CA VAL A 61 3.94 13.74 1.19
C VAL A 61 3.70 14.67 0.01
N GLY A 62 3.64 14.14 -1.22
CA GLY A 62 3.56 14.94 -2.45
C GLY A 62 2.35 15.88 -2.52
N PRO A 63 1.11 15.37 -2.35
CA PRO A 63 -0.09 16.20 -2.34
C PRO A 63 -0.08 17.27 -1.25
N PHE A 64 0.36 16.96 -0.04
CA PHE A 64 0.39 17.94 1.05
C PHE A 64 1.48 19.01 0.88
N ASP A 65 2.63 18.65 0.30
CA ASP A 65 3.68 19.62 -0.03
C ASP A 65 3.25 20.57 -1.17
N LYS A 66 2.75 20.03 -2.29
CA LYS A 66 2.48 20.82 -3.49
C LYS A 66 1.12 21.49 -3.54
N LEU A 67 0.10 20.91 -2.91
CA LEU A 67 -1.28 21.39 -2.94
C LEU A 67 -1.77 21.80 -1.55
N GLY A 68 -0.92 21.76 -0.53
CA GLY A 68 -1.25 22.20 0.82
C GLY A 68 -1.44 23.73 0.94
N PRO A 69 -2.09 24.20 2.01
CA PRO A 69 -2.33 25.62 2.24
C PRO A 69 -1.02 26.41 2.41
N LEU A 70 0.04 25.77 2.91
CA LEU A 70 1.35 26.37 3.17
C LEU A 70 2.35 26.18 2.02
N ARG A 71 1.90 25.74 0.83
CA ARG A 71 2.74 25.43 -0.33
C ARG A 71 3.64 26.57 -0.83
N ASN A 72 3.27 27.83 -0.55
CA ASN A 72 4.00 29.02 -0.99
C ASN A 72 4.92 29.59 0.11
N THR A 73 5.17 28.83 1.17
CA THR A 73 5.99 29.27 2.30
C THR A 73 7.25 28.43 2.41
N ASP A 74 8.27 28.95 3.08
CA ASP A 74 9.55 28.24 3.30
C ASP A 74 9.38 26.96 4.14
N VAL A 75 8.24 26.80 4.80
CA VAL A 75 7.88 25.62 5.62
C VAL A 75 6.95 24.64 4.90
N ALA A 76 6.72 24.79 3.59
CA ALA A 76 5.84 23.93 2.79
C ALA A 76 6.13 22.44 3.00
N LEU A 77 7.40 22.05 2.87
CA LEU A 77 7.84 20.66 2.96
C LEU A 77 7.64 20.08 4.37
N LEU A 78 7.95 20.85 5.41
CA LEU A 78 7.76 20.44 6.80
C LEU A 78 6.27 20.28 7.13
N SER A 79 5.44 21.24 6.72
CA SER A 79 3.98 21.15 6.87
C SER A 79 3.40 19.96 6.11
N GLY A 80 3.92 19.67 4.91
CA GLY A 80 3.50 18.55 4.09
C GLY A 80 3.81 17.20 4.76
N PHE A 81 5.02 17.08 5.30
CA PHE A 81 5.45 15.92 6.08
C PHE A 81 4.58 15.72 7.34
N LEU A 82 4.37 16.76 8.16
CA LEU A 82 3.54 16.67 9.37
C LEU A 82 2.08 16.28 9.04
N SER A 83 1.52 16.84 7.97
CA SER A 83 0.16 16.50 7.52
C SER A 83 0.05 15.05 7.06
N SER A 84 1.06 14.56 6.32
CA SER A 84 1.16 13.15 5.91
C SER A 84 1.23 12.22 7.12
N VAL A 85 2.06 12.53 8.11
CA VAL A 85 2.16 11.75 9.37
C VAL A 85 0.82 11.74 10.13
N GLY A 86 0.14 12.89 10.21
CA GLY A 86 -1.19 12.97 10.82
C GLY A 86 -2.20 12.03 10.14
N LEU A 87 -2.21 12.00 8.79
CA LEU A 87 -3.06 11.08 8.04
C LEU A 87 -2.67 9.61 8.26
N ILE A 88 -1.38 9.30 8.31
CA ILE A 88 -0.88 7.94 8.58
C ILE A 88 -1.35 7.43 9.94
N ILE A 89 -1.35 8.29 10.97
CA ILE A 89 -1.86 7.93 12.31
C ILE A 89 -3.35 7.57 12.23
N ILE A 90 -4.16 8.39 11.55
CA ILE A 90 -5.59 8.13 11.36
C ILE A 90 -5.80 6.79 10.64
N LEU A 91 -5.08 6.54 9.54
CA LEU A 91 -5.16 5.28 8.79
C LEU A 91 -4.75 4.08 9.66
N THR A 92 -3.72 4.23 10.49
CA THR A 92 -3.27 3.19 11.42
C THR A 92 -4.36 2.85 12.44
N VAL A 93 -5.03 3.86 13.01
CA VAL A 93 -6.15 3.65 13.93
C VAL A 93 -7.31 2.93 13.24
N CYS A 94 -7.65 3.32 12.00
CA CYS A 94 -8.68 2.64 11.21
C CYS A 94 -8.32 1.16 10.96
N LEU A 95 -7.06 0.87 10.64
CA LEU A 95 -6.56 -0.50 10.49
C LEU A 95 -6.65 -1.29 11.80
N SER A 96 -6.26 -0.71 12.94
CA SER A 96 -6.40 -1.34 14.25
C SER A 96 -7.87 -1.66 14.59
N MET A 97 -8.78 -0.72 14.34
CA MET A 97 -10.21 -0.92 14.58
C MET A 97 -10.76 -2.04 13.70
N TYR A 98 -10.41 -2.07 12.41
CA TYR A 98 -10.80 -3.14 11.49
C TYR A 98 -10.33 -4.52 11.99
N GLY A 99 -9.07 -4.60 12.45
CA GLY A 99 -8.52 -5.84 13.01
C GLY A 99 -9.26 -6.32 14.25
N ALA A 100 -9.65 -5.40 15.13
CA ALA A 100 -10.34 -5.71 16.37
C ALA A 100 -11.76 -6.25 16.15
N VAL A 101 -12.48 -5.75 15.13
CA VAL A 101 -13.88 -6.15 14.89
C VAL A 101 -14.03 -7.31 13.89
N SER A 102 -13.08 -7.47 12.97
CA SER A 102 -13.22 -8.40 11.85
C SER A 102 -12.70 -9.81 12.15
N PHE A 103 -11.72 -9.95 13.04
CA PHE A 103 -11.06 -11.23 13.31
C PHE A 103 -11.42 -11.79 14.70
N ASN A 104 -12.55 -12.50 14.76
CA ASN A 104 -13.03 -13.17 15.99
C ASN A 104 -12.77 -14.69 16.04
N SER A 105 -12.33 -15.31 14.94
CA SER A 105 -12.12 -16.77 14.87
C SER A 105 -10.71 -17.11 14.37
N SER A 106 -10.04 -18.01 15.09
CA SER A 106 -8.65 -18.45 14.86
C SER A 106 -8.47 -19.41 13.68
N THR A 107 -9.45 -19.50 12.77
CA THR A 107 -9.51 -20.50 11.70
C THR A 107 -9.42 -19.85 10.32
N SER A 108 -8.46 -18.95 10.12
CA SER A 108 -8.17 -18.41 8.79
C SER A 108 -7.04 -19.20 8.12
N LYS A 109 -7.19 -19.48 6.83
CA LYS A 109 -6.14 -20.15 6.01
C LYS A 109 -4.93 -19.25 5.76
N ASP A 110 -5.07 -17.94 5.95
CA ASP A 110 -4.01 -16.95 5.77
C ASP A 110 -3.62 -16.35 7.13
N LEU A 111 -2.30 -16.21 7.33
CA LEU A 111 -1.67 -15.62 8.51
C LEU A 111 -2.11 -14.15 8.71
N LEU A 112 -2.41 -13.45 7.62
CA LEU A 112 -2.88 -12.05 7.64
C LEU A 112 -4.28 -11.91 8.25
N GLN A 113 -5.16 -12.91 8.06
CA GLN A 113 -6.57 -12.86 8.47
C GLN A 113 -6.79 -13.33 9.91
N THR A 114 -5.80 -13.10 10.77
CA THR A 114 -5.86 -13.37 12.21
C THR A 114 -5.74 -12.06 12.97
N SER A 115 -6.28 -11.99 14.19
CA SER A 115 -6.16 -10.80 15.03
C SER A 115 -4.69 -10.43 15.28
N GLU A 116 -3.85 -11.45 15.56
CA GLU A 116 -2.40 -11.26 15.78
C GLU A 116 -1.66 -10.82 14.51
N GLY A 117 -1.91 -11.49 13.38
CA GLY A 117 -1.29 -11.14 12.09
C GLY A 117 -1.69 -9.75 11.61
N TRP A 118 -2.94 -9.35 11.82
CA TRP A 118 -3.40 -8.01 11.48
C TRP A 118 -2.79 -6.94 12.41
N GLY A 119 -2.57 -7.27 13.68
CA GLY A 119 -1.80 -6.41 14.60
C GLY A 119 -0.38 -6.18 14.11
N GLN A 120 0.32 -7.25 13.71
CA GLN A 120 1.66 -7.16 13.12
C GLN A 120 1.66 -6.35 11.82
N PHE A 121 0.67 -6.56 10.95
CA PHE A 121 0.49 -5.78 9.73
C PHE A 121 0.35 -4.28 10.02
N THR A 122 -0.48 -3.93 11.01
CA THR A 122 -0.73 -2.53 11.37
C THR A 122 0.52 -1.87 11.96
N ALA A 123 1.28 -2.60 12.78
CA ALA A 123 2.57 -2.12 13.29
C ALA A 123 3.58 -1.89 12.17
N GLY A 124 3.67 -2.84 11.22
CA GLY A 124 4.53 -2.69 10.04
C GLY A 124 4.13 -1.50 9.18
N PHE A 125 2.83 -1.31 8.95
CA PHE A 125 2.30 -0.17 8.19
C PHE A 125 2.69 1.17 8.80
N LEU A 126 2.52 1.33 10.12
CA LEU A 126 2.87 2.58 10.81
C LEU A 126 4.37 2.91 10.67
N VAL A 127 5.24 1.95 10.99
CA VAL A 127 6.70 2.13 10.92
C VAL A 127 7.13 2.41 9.48
N GLY A 128 6.62 1.63 8.53
CA GLY A 128 6.92 1.80 7.11
C GLY A 128 6.45 3.14 6.58
N ALA A 129 5.25 3.58 6.93
CA ALA A 129 4.67 4.82 6.44
C ALA A 129 5.35 6.07 7.03
N VAL A 130 5.66 6.08 8.33
CA VAL A 130 6.44 7.17 8.92
C VAL A 130 7.85 7.21 8.32
N GLY A 131 8.48 6.05 8.14
CA GLY A 131 9.79 5.93 7.50
C GLY A 131 9.79 6.39 6.03
N GLY A 132 8.79 5.99 5.25
CA GLY A 132 8.63 6.38 3.84
C GLY A 132 8.34 7.87 3.67
N SER A 133 7.50 8.43 4.55
CA SER A 133 7.24 9.88 4.60
C SER A 133 8.49 10.68 4.98
N GLY A 134 9.25 10.20 5.98
CA GLY A 134 10.52 10.79 6.38
C GLY A 134 11.58 10.70 5.27
N PHE A 135 11.64 9.58 4.55
CA PHE A 135 12.53 9.42 3.41
C PHE A 135 12.19 10.38 2.27
N ALA A 136 10.90 10.53 1.93
CA ALA A 136 10.45 11.51 0.95
C ALA A 136 10.82 12.95 1.37
N TYR A 137 10.61 13.30 2.64
CA TYR A 137 11.01 14.58 3.20
C TYR A 137 12.53 14.83 3.04
N LEU A 138 13.36 13.86 3.41
CA LEU A 138 14.81 13.97 3.30
C LEU A 138 15.27 14.10 1.85
N LEU A 139 14.68 13.35 0.92
CA LEU A 139 15.00 13.48 -0.51
C LEU A 139 14.65 14.87 -1.04
N LEU A 140 13.44 15.36 -0.75
CA LEU A 140 12.98 16.67 -1.21
C LEU A 140 13.79 17.81 -0.59
N ASN A 141 14.18 17.69 0.68
CA ASN A 141 15.00 18.69 1.36
C ASN A 141 16.43 18.74 0.82
N ASN A 142 16.96 17.61 0.35
CA ASN A 142 18.34 17.48 -0.12
C ASN A 142 18.45 17.40 -1.65
N ILE A 143 17.41 17.81 -2.41
CA ILE A 143 17.46 17.84 -3.89
C ILE A 143 18.73 18.52 -4.42
N PRO A 144 19.15 19.71 -3.92
CA PRO A 144 20.35 20.38 -4.44
C PRO A 144 21.62 19.55 -4.24
N ALA A 145 21.75 18.87 -3.08
CA ALA A 145 22.88 17.99 -2.81
C ALA A 145 22.84 16.74 -3.71
N LEU A 146 21.65 16.16 -3.93
CA LEU A 146 21.46 15.00 -4.81
C LEU A 146 21.75 15.32 -6.27
N GLN A 147 21.36 16.51 -6.75
CA GLN A 147 21.70 16.98 -8.10
C GLN A 147 23.22 17.14 -8.27
N ASN A 148 23.92 17.58 -7.22
CA ASN A 148 25.37 17.71 -7.24
C ASN A 148 26.11 16.35 -7.12
N LEU A 149 25.47 15.34 -6.48
CA LEU A 149 25.98 13.97 -6.34
C LEU A 149 25.67 13.08 -7.55
N GLY A 150 24.64 13.42 -8.32
CA GLY A 150 24.03 12.59 -9.36
C GLY A 150 24.08 13.21 -10.75
N LEU A 151 25.31 13.21 -11.31
CA LEU A 151 25.67 13.06 -12.73
C LEU A 151 25.29 14.20 -13.70
N ASN A 152 26.33 14.85 -14.25
CA ASN A 152 26.32 15.23 -15.67
C ASN A 152 26.05 14.01 -16.55
#